data_AF-A0A2W4QKS8-F1
#
_entry.id   AF-A0A2W4QKS8-F1
#
_cell.length_a   1.000
_cell.length_b   1.000
_cell.length_c   1.000
_cell.angle_alpha   90.00
_cell.angle_beta   90.00
_cell.angle_gamma   90.00
#
_symmetry.space_group_name_H-M   'P 1'
#
loop_
_entity.id
_entity.type
_entity.pdbx_description
1 polymer ?
#
loop_
_entity_poly.entity_id
_entity_poly.type
_entity_poly.pdbx_seq_one_letter_code
_entity_poly.pdbx_strand_id
1 'polypeptide(L)'
;MSVETPFDTKDFATLTADLLQSLRSGAGGRPPLTDDTEGSVVRTLAEAFARELAVCYQQLRKVYQYGFLDTAEDVALDNVVALLGIRRQKAGHIEGSVTFSRSQPAPEDIPVPPGTRVAGREVPVFETTQDAFLPKGQREVTVAVRSLEPGGETVKVGSLCLMPRPIWGVEGIANRVDLLPRQREETDAELRERARHALQKANLGTTAAIEQAVRALGIAQVIVREDEQRPGVVEVVLGDADISPDLLEQANAAVQEVRPAGVQVKVRATGRVFLQIAATLILGEDFPEERKNAIRKGIIQELQNYVGSLQIGERVRWAKVSAILNSPVDVSELCPLTAGFAVLLPFSGRPGELLDASASHLLRNGDIGIGANERAVLNVAALPLLLNLEPPTLDVWVDVSATLAQGQSRPDESSIRNSLQVLLDTIKPKQKGDPEPTLVTYEKLAEVLGQSLKQVNFRIVHSQDNLAVALNQANDSDILRPRERLLMGNIEWVN
;
A
#
# COMPACT_ATOMS: atom_id res chain seq x y z
N MET A 1 16.80 -3.84 3.42
CA MET A 1 16.76 -3.86 4.89
C MET A 1 17.38 -5.16 5.32
N SER A 2 18.49 -5.12 6.07
CA SER A 2 19.05 -6.30 6.73
C SER A 2 17.94 -6.93 7.57
N VAL A 3 17.65 -8.21 7.32
CA VAL A 3 16.60 -8.95 8.03
C VAL A 3 16.97 -8.89 9.52
N GLU A 4 16.20 -8.13 10.31
CA GLU A 4 16.25 -8.22 11.76
C GLU A 4 15.93 -9.67 12.11
N THR A 5 16.97 -10.44 12.45
CA THR A 5 16.77 -11.76 13.02
C THR A 5 16.59 -11.54 14.52
N PRO A 6 15.41 -11.84 15.10
CA PRO A 6 15.17 -11.60 16.53
C PRO A 6 16.04 -12.49 17.42
N PHE A 7 16.71 -13.50 16.85
CA PHE A 7 17.68 -14.36 17.53
C PHE A 7 19.05 -14.23 16.87
N ASP A 8 19.95 -13.49 17.53
CA ASP A 8 21.33 -13.32 17.09
C ASP A 8 22.19 -14.53 17.53
N THR A 9 22.67 -15.30 16.55
CA THR A 9 23.46 -16.50 16.81
C THR A 9 24.94 -16.15 16.84
N LYS A 10 25.57 -16.27 18.00
CA LYS A 10 27.01 -16.08 18.14
C LYS A 10 27.76 -17.34 17.72
N ASP A 11 28.78 -17.18 16.89
CA ASP A 11 29.68 -18.27 16.51
C ASP A 11 30.79 -18.47 17.55
N PHE A 12 31.56 -19.54 17.38
CA PHE A 12 32.64 -19.89 18.31
C PHE A 12 33.67 -18.75 18.45
N ALA A 13 34.07 -18.13 17.34
CA ALA A 13 35.08 -17.07 17.34
C ALA A 13 34.60 -15.81 18.05
N THR A 14 33.33 -15.43 17.86
CA THR A 14 32.73 -14.31 18.55
C THR A 14 32.58 -14.60 20.03
N LEU A 15 32.18 -15.82 20.40
CA LEU A 15 32.05 -16.23 21.80
C LEU A 15 33.40 -16.28 22.52
N THR A 16 34.47 -16.77 21.88
CA THR A 16 35.81 -16.76 22.47
C THR A 16 36.32 -15.34 22.65
N ALA A 17 36.15 -14.47 21.65
CA ALA A 17 36.52 -13.06 21.74
C ALA A 17 35.77 -12.34 22.87
N ASP A 18 34.44 -12.51 22.95
CA ASP A 18 33.59 -11.93 23.98
C ASP A 18 33.99 -12.41 25.38
N LEU A 19 34.26 -13.72 25.55
CA LEU A 19 34.68 -14.28 26.83
C LEU A 19 36.06 -13.77 27.24
N LEU A 20 37.03 -13.74 26.32
CA LEU A 20 38.36 -13.20 26.60
C LEU A 20 38.32 -11.70 26.91
N GLN A 21 37.51 -10.92 26.20
CA GLN A 21 37.30 -9.50 26.50
C GLN A 21 36.67 -9.31 27.88
N SER A 22 35.68 -10.12 28.24
CA SER A 22 35.07 -10.12 29.56
C SER A 22 36.07 -10.47 30.67
N LEU A 23 36.95 -11.46 30.45
CA LEU A 23 37.97 -11.87 31.41
C LEU A 23 39.04 -10.79 31.62
N ARG A 24 39.42 -10.08 30.55
CA ARG A 24 40.35 -8.93 30.63
C ARG A 24 39.78 -7.73 31.36
N SER A 25 38.48 -7.47 31.21
CA SER A 25 37.85 -6.28 31.80
C SER A 25 37.69 -6.36 33.32
N GLY A 26 37.85 -7.55 33.93
CA GLY A 26 37.67 -7.72 35.37
C GLY A 26 36.22 -7.46 35.83
N ALA A 27 35.24 -7.54 34.91
CA ALA A 27 33.85 -7.26 35.19
C ALA A 27 33.34 -8.03 36.43
N GLY A 28 32.67 -7.32 37.35
CA GLY A 28 32.20 -7.88 38.62
C GLY A 28 33.19 -7.83 39.79
N GLY A 29 34.29 -7.06 39.69
CA GLY A 29 35.25 -6.86 40.78
C GLY A 29 36.31 -7.96 40.90
N ARG A 30 36.46 -8.79 39.85
CA ARG A 30 37.48 -9.85 39.77
C ARG A 30 38.81 -9.29 39.23
N PRO A 31 39.97 -9.87 39.63
CA PRO A 31 41.25 -9.49 39.03
C PRO A 31 41.24 -9.77 37.51
N PRO A 32 41.74 -8.85 36.68
CA PRO A 32 41.77 -9.02 35.24
C PRO A 32 42.73 -10.13 34.84
N LEU A 33 42.28 -11.04 33.97
CA LEU A 33 43.12 -12.10 33.41
C LEU A 33 43.59 -11.65 32.02
N THR A 34 44.90 -11.39 31.89
CA THR A 34 45.49 -10.79 30.68
C THR A 34 46.24 -11.78 29.80
N ASP A 35 46.44 -13.02 30.26
CA ASP A 35 47.12 -14.04 29.46
C ASP A 35 46.15 -14.64 28.43
N ASP A 36 46.13 -14.05 27.24
CA ASP A 36 45.28 -14.40 26.09
C ASP A 36 46.05 -15.13 24.98
N THR A 37 47.29 -15.50 25.26
CA THR A 37 48.18 -16.12 24.29
C THR A 37 47.68 -17.51 23.90
N GLU A 38 47.94 -17.91 22.65
CA GLU A 38 47.60 -19.25 22.17
C GLU A 38 48.38 -20.30 22.96
N GLY A 39 47.67 -21.27 23.55
CA GLY A 39 48.25 -22.25 24.47
C GLY A 39 48.26 -21.86 25.94
N SER A 40 47.78 -20.66 26.32
CA SER A 40 47.55 -20.31 27.73
C SER A 40 46.40 -21.12 28.32
N VAL A 41 46.51 -21.46 29.61
CA VAL A 41 45.45 -22.10 30.39
C VAL A 41 44.15 -21.28 30.35
N VAL A 42 44.24 -19.95 30.43
CA VAL A 42 43.07 -19.07 30.42
C VAL A 42 42.35 -19.16 29.07
N ARG A 43 43.10 -19.11 27.98
CA ARG A 43 42.54 -19.22 26.63
C ARG A 43 41.98 -20.61 26.35
N THR A 44 42.67 -21.67 26.74
CA THR A 44 42.16 -23.05 26.58
C THR A 44 40.84 -23.27 27.33
N LEU A 45 40.71 -22.73 28.55
CA LEU A 45 39.43 -22.78 29.28
C LEU A 45 38.35 -21.95 28.59
N ALA A 46 38.66 -20.72 28.16
CA ALA A 46 37.70 -19.88 27.44
C ALA A 46 37.22 -20.53 26.14
N GLU A 47 38.11 -21.18 25.38
CA GLU A 47 37.79 -21.94 24.17
C GLU A 47 36.93 -23.17 24.50
N ALA A 48 37.23 -23.91 25.56
CA ALA A 48 36.38 -25.03 25.98
C ALA A 48 34.94 -24.60 26.31
N PHE A 49 34.79 -23.50 27.06
CA PHE A 49 33.46 -22.93 27.36
C PHE A 49 32.76 -22.36 26.12
N ALA A 50 33.49 -21.63 25.27
CA ALA A 50 32.94 -21.08 24.04
C ALA A 50 32.44 -22.16 23.09
N ARG A 51 33.11 -23.32 23.04
CA ARG A 51 32.68 -24.47 22.24
C ARG A 51 31.32 -24.99 22.70
N GLU A 52 31.15 -25.23 24.00
CA GLU A 52 29.88 -25.73 24.55
C GLU A 52 28.76 -24.68 24.41
N LEU A 53 29.07 -23.39 24.61
CA LEU A 53 28.13 -22.31 24.37
C LEU A 53 27.73 -22.23 22.89
N ALA A 54 28.67 -22.39 21.96
CA ALA A 54 28.38 -22.39 20.52
C ALA A 54 27.43 -23.55 20.15
N VAL A 55 27.63 -24.74 20.72
CA VAL A 55 26.71 -25.87 20.56
C VAL A 55 25.32 -25.52 21.10
N CYS A 56 25.24 -24.89 22.27
CA CYS A 56 23.97 -24.45 22.86
C CYS A 56 23.25 -23.42 21.97
N TYR A 57 23.96 -22.42 21.44
CA TYR A 57 23.42 -21.44 20.50
C TYR A 57 22.89 -22.10 19.22
N GLN A 58 23.60 -23.10 18.69
CA GLN A 58 23.14 -23.86 17.52
C GLN A 58 21.87 -24.66 17.83
N GLN A 59 21.78 -25.28 19.01
CA GLN A 59 20.58 -26.00 19.44
C GLN A 59 19.39 -25.04 19.62
N LEU A 60 19.59 -23.88 20.25
CA LEU A 60 18.56 -22.85 20.39
C LEU A 60 18.07 -22.32 19.04
N ARG A 61 19.00 -22.12 18.09
CA ARG A 61 18.65 -21.75 16.72
C ARG A 61 17.74 -22.79 16.07
N LYS A 62 18.05 -24.08 16.22
CA LYS A 62 17.19 -25.16 15.71
C LYS A 62 15.81 -25.14 16.36
N VAL A 63 15.73 -24.98 17.68
CA VAL A 63 14.46 -24.85 18.40
C VAL A 63 13.63 -23.68 17.87
N TYR A 64 14.26 -22.53 17.62
CA TYR A 64 13.59 -21.38 17.01
C TYR A 64 13.07 -21.70 15.59
N GLN A 65 13.90 -22.32 14.75
CA GLN A 65 13.51 -22.73 13.39
C GLN A 65 12.37 -23.77 13.40
N TYR A 66 12.32 -24.65 14.37
CA TYR A 66 11.23 -25.62 14.55
C TYR A 66 9.88 -24.97 14.91
N GLY A 67 9.86 -23.70 15.28
CA GLY A 67 8.62 -22.96 15.55
C GLY A 67 7.85 -22.48 14.31
N PHE A 68 8.46 -22.49 13.12
CA PHE A 68 7.85 -21.95 11.91
C PHE A 68 7.57 -23.04 10.88
N LEU A 69 6.42 -22.94 10.21
CA LEU A 69 6.01 -23.90 9.18
C LEU A 69 7.05 -24.05 8.05
N ASP A 70 7.71 -22.96 7.67
CA ASP A 70 8.67 -22.96 6.57
C ASP A 70 10.02 -23.61 6.93
N THR A 71 10.42 -23.59 8.20
CA THR A 71 11.73 -24.06 8.66
C THR A 71 11.67 -25.31 9.55
N ALA A 72 10.49 -25.71 10.02
CA ALA A 72 10.33 -26.93 10.80
C ALA A 72 10.52 -28.19 9.93
N GLU A 73 11.13 -29.22 10.50
CA GLU A 73 11.45 -30.50 9.87
C GLU A 73 10.99 -31.67 10.75
N ASP A 74 10.74 -32.83 10.14
CA ASP A 74 10.38 -34.09 10.80
C ASP A 74 9.23 -33.93 11.82
N VAL A 75 9.46 -34.39 13.06
CA VAL A 75 8.49 -34.37 14.16
C VAL A 75 8.11 -32.92 14.56
N ALA A 76 9.03 -31.96 14.39
CA ALA A 76 8.69 -30.57 14.65
C ALA A 76 7.66 -30.06 13.66
N LEU A 77 7.80 -30.39 12.36
CA LEU A 77 6.81 -30.04 11.34
C LEU A 77 5.46 -30.68 11.66
N ASP A 78 5.46 -31.95 12.07
CA ASP A 78 4.24 -32.66 12.48
C ASP A 78 3.50 -31.95 13.63
N ASN A 79 4.24 -31.43 14.62
CA ASN A 79 3.67 -30.68 15.73
C ASN A 79 3.09 -29.32 15.29
N VAL A 80 3.79 -28.62 14.38
CA VAL A 80 3.33 -27.32 13.86
C VAL A 80 2.04 -27.50 13.05
N VAL A 81 1.98 -28.49 12.15
CA VAL A 81 0.77 -28.74 11.33
C VAL A 81 -0.37 -29.32 12.15
N ALA A 82 -0.09 -29.99 13.29
CA ALA A 82 -1.13 -30.46 14.20
C ALA A 82 -1.96 -29.32 14.79
N LEU A 83 -1.40 -28.11 14.93
CA LEU A 83 -2.15 -26.91 15.33
C LEU A 83 -3.26 -26.56 14.31
N LEU A 84 -3.06 -26.93 13.04
CA LEU A 84 -4.03 -26.76 11.96
C LEU A 84 -5.00 -27.95 11.85
N GLY A 85 -4.93 -28.92 12.76
CA GLY A 85 -5.71 -30.17 12.70
C GLY A 85 -5.25 -31.15 11.61
N ILE A 86 -4.07 -30.94 11.03
CA ILE A 86 -3.52 -31.77 9.96
C ILE A 86 -2.60 -32.84 10.57
N ARG A 87 -2.63 -34.06 10.02
CA ARG A 87 -1.68 -35.13 10.35
C ARG A 87 -0.98 -35.63 9.09
N ARG A 88 0.29 -36.03 9.23
CA ARG A 88 1.07 -36.64 8.16
C ARG A 88 0.44 -37.95 7.69
N GLN A 89 0.44 -38.15 6.38
CA GLN A 89 0.06 -39.43 5.79
C GLN A 89 1.23 -40.40 5.90
N LYS A 90 1.08 -41.42 6.76
CA LYS A 90 2.08 -42.47 6.96
C LYS A 90 2.12 -43.41 5.77
N ALA A 91 3.25 -44.10 5.59
CA ALA A 91 3.35 -45.17 4.62
C ALA A 91 2.29 -46.25 4.85
N GLY A 92 1.74 -46.77 3.74
CA GLY A 92 0.83 -47.90 3.75
C GLY A 92 1.56 -49.22 4.02
N HIS A 93 0.79 -50.31 4.10
CA HIS A 93 1.37 -51.65 4.11
C HIS A 93 1.96 -51.99 2.74
N ILE A 94 2.97 -52.86 2.74
CA ILE A 94 3.51 -53.45 1.53
C ILE A 94 2.56 -54.55 1.11
N GLU A 95 2.05 -54.46 -0.12
CA GLU A 95 1.10 -55.41 -0.69
C GLU A 95 1.69 -56.03 -1.97
N GLY A 96 1.28 -57.25 -2.27
CA GLY A 96 1.55 -57.89 -3.54
C GLY A 96 1.20 -59.36 -3.49
N SER A 97 1.93 -60.22 -4.20
CA SER A 97 1.60 -61.63 -4.31
C SER A 97 2.79 -62.55 -4.13
N VAL A 98 2.50 -63.72 -3.57
CA VAL A 98 3.48 -64.77 -3.31
C VAL A 98 2.97 -66.08 -3.88
N THR A 99 3.88 -66.83 -4.50
CA THR A 99 3.59 -68.14 -5.08
C THR A 99 4.03 -69.23 -4.10
N PHE A 100 3.07 -70.03 -3.65
CA PHE A 100 3.31 -71.28 -2.93
C PHE A 100 3.51 -72.39 -3.94
N SER A 101 4.51 -73.24 -3.74
CA SER A 101 4.90 -74.26 -4.71
C SER A 101 5.18 -75.63 -4.07
N ARG A 102 5.06 -76.65 -4.91
CA ARG A 102 5.38 -78.05 -4.60
C ARG A 102 6.08 -78.73 -5.77
N SER A 103 7.01 -79.63 -5.50
CA SER A 103 7.74 -80.38 -6.54
C SER A 103 6.85 -81.35 -7.33
N GLN A 104 5.87 -81.98 -6.66
CA GLN A 104 4.90 -82.90 -7.25
C GLN A 104 3.49 -82.29 -7.29
N PRO A 105 2.63 -82.68 -8.26
CA PRO A 105 1.24 -82.24 -8.29
C PRO A 105 0.51 -82.51 -6.96
N ALA A 106 -0.34 -81.59 -6.52
CA ALA A 106 -1.10 -81.73 -5.29
C ALA A 106 -2.05 -82.95 -5.35
N PRO A 107 -2.03 -83.86 -4.35
CA PRO A 107 -2.87 -85.07 -4.34
C PRO A 107 -4.35 -84.75 -4.10
N GLU A 108 -4.62 -83.63 -3.44
CA GLU A 108 -5.92 -83.06 -3.10
C GLU A 108 -5.81 -81.53 -3.05
N ASP A 109 -6.92 -80.83 -2.84
CA ASP A 109 -6.93 -79.38 -2.70
C ASP A 109 -6.31 -78.99 -1.35
N ILE A 110 -5.15 -78.33 -1.38
CA ILE A 110 -4.44 -77.94 -0.16
C ILE A 110 -4.83 -76.50 0.21
N PRO A 111 -5.41 -76.25 1.39
CA PRO A 111 -5.82 -74.92 1.80
C PRO A 111 -4.61 -74.07 2.23
N VAL A 112 -4.60 -72.82 1.78
CA VAL A 112 -3.71 -71.74 2.20
C VAL A 112 -4.57 -70.68 2.89
N PRO A 113 -4.77 -70.80 4.21
CA PRO A 113 -5.67 -69.91 4.93
C PRO A 113 -5.14 -68.47 4.95
N PRO A 114 -6.03 -67.47 5.08
CA PRO A 114 -5.63 -66.11 5.38
C PRO A 114 -4.90 -66.05 6.73
N GLY A 115 -3.94 -65.15 6.88
CA GLY A 115 -3.09 -65.05 8.08
C GLY A 115 -1.89 -66.00 8.08
N THR A 116 -1.65 -66.74 6.99
CA THR A 116 -0.43 -67.55 6.83
C THR A 116 0.78 -66.62 6.75
N ARG A 117 1.75 -66.81 7.65
CA ARG A 117 2.93 -65.95 7.74
C ARG A 117 4.01 -66.36 6.75
N VAL A 118 4.57 -65.37 6.07
CA VAL A 118 5.67 -65.50 5.11
C VAL A 118 6.77 -64.52 5.52
N ALA A 119 8.02 -64.97 5.48
CA ALA A 119 9.18 -64.20 5.89
C ALA A 119 10.31 -64.31 4.86
N GLY A 120 11.23 -63.36 4.94
CA GLY A 120 12.43 -63.28 4.11
C GLY A 120 13.64 -62.87 4.93
N ARG A 121 14.82 -62.85 4.32
CA ARG A 121 16.04 -62.34 4.96
C ARG A 121 16.03 -60.80 4.92
N GLU A 122 16.09 -60.15 6.07
CA GLU A 122 16.09 -58.67 6.18
C GLU A 122 14.83 -58.00 5.57
N VAL A 123 13.72 -58.74 5.52
CA VAL A 123 12.42 -58.29 4.99
C VAL A 123 11.37 -58.37 6.12
N PRO A 124 10.41 -57.42 6.21
CA PRO A 124 9.31 -57.51 7.17
C PRO A 124 8.50 -58.79 6.98
N VAL A 125 7.80 -59.22 8.03
CA VAL A 125 6.94 -60.41 7.97
C VAL A 125 5.62 -60.05 7.26
N PHE A 126 5.21 -60.92 6.34
CA PHE A 126 3.97 -60.80 5.58
C PHE A 126 2.95 -61.84 6.05
N GLU A 127 1.67 -61.54 5.80
CA GLU A 127 0.56 -62.46 5.97
C GLU A 127 -0.29 -62.55 4.69
N THR A 128 -0.87 -63.71 4.42
CA THR A 128 -1.85 -63.86 3.34
C THR A 128 -3.15 -63.12 3.68
N THR A 129 -3.67 -62.34 2.74
CA THR A 129 -4.90 -61.54 2.97
C THR A 129 -6.18 -62.26 2.54
N GLN A 130 -6.04 -63.28 1.70
CA GLN A 130 -7.15 -64.01 1.10
C GLN A 130 -6.94 -65.51 1.30
N ASP A 131 -8.06 -66.23 1.39
CA ASP A 131 -8.06 -67.69 1.36
C ASP A 131 -7.79 -68.18 -0.05
N ALA A 132 -6.96 -69.20 -0.18
CA ALA A 132 -6.61 -69.78 -1.48
C ALA A 132 -6.44 -71.29 -1.35
N PHE A 133 -6.67 -72.01 -2.44
CA PHE A 133 -6.44 -73.44 -2.51
C PHE A 133 -5.38 -73.71 -3.57
N LEU A 134 -4.39 -74.54 -3.26
CA LEU A 134 -3.56 -75.18 -4.27
C LEU A 134 -4.36 -76.37 -4.82
N PRO A 135 -4.95 -76.25 -6.02
CA PRO A 135 -5.90 -77.25 -6.49
C PRO A 135 -5.19 -78.55 -6.86
N LYS A 136 -5.92 -79.65 -6.70
CA LYS A 136 -5.47 -81.00 -7.06
C LYS A 136 -4.93 -81.02 -8.49
N GLY A 137 -3.76 -81.63 -8.66
CA GLY A 137 -3.09 -81.75 -9.97
C GLY A 137 -2.25 -80.52 -10.38
N GLN A 138 -2.35 -79.39 -9.68
CA GLN A 138 -1.44 -78.25 -9.89
C GLN A 138 -0.25 -78.30 -8.93
N ARG A 139 0.78 -77.50 -9.24
CA ARG A 139 2.03 -77.42 -8.48
C ARG A 139 2.25 -76.09 -7.79
N GLU A 140 1.52 -75.06 -8.20
CA GLU A 140 1.72 -73.68 -7.74
C GLU A 140 0.39 -72.96 -7.57
N VAL A 141 0.31 -72.10 -6.57
CA VAL A 141 -0.81 -71.17 -6.36
C VAL A 141 -0.26 -69.81 -5.96
N THR A 142 -0.82 -68.73 -6.53
CA THR A 142 -0.41 -67.36 -6.20
C THR A 142 -1.48 -66.70 -5.33
N VAL A 143 -1.05 -66.15 -4.19
CA VAL A 143 -1.94 -65.58 -3.18
C VAL A 143 -1.49 -64.17 -2.84
N ALA A 144 -2.45 -63.27 -2.60
CA ALA A 144 -2.16 -61.92 -2.15
C ALA A 144 -1.63 -61.91 -0.71
N VAL A 145 -0.59 -61.12 -0.48
CA VAL A 145 0.03 -60.93 0.84
C VAL A 145 0.11 -59.44 1.19
N ARG A 146 0.16 -59.17 2.50
CA ARG A 146 0.35 -57.84 3.07
C ARG A 146 1.36 -57.91 4.21
N SER A 147 2.19 -56.88 4.38
CA SER A 147 3.08 -56.77 5.55
C SER A 147 2.26 -56.68 6.84
N LEU A 148 2.81 -57.19 7.96
CA LEU A 148 2.19 -57.05 9.28
C LEU A 148 2.31 -55.62 9.82
N GLU A 149 3.44 -54.98 9.56
CA GLU A 149 3.69 -53.60 9.94
C GLU A 149 3.61 -52.69 8.70
N PRO A 150 3.01 -51.50 8.81
CA PRO A 150 3.00 -50.52 7.74
C PRO A 150 4.38 -49.88 7.58
N GLY A 151 4.70 -49.47 6.35
CA GLY A 151 6.01 -48.92 6.01
C GLY A 151 7.07 -49.98 5.67
N GLY A 152 8.25 -49.49 5.32
CA GLY A 152 9.35 -50.30 4.79
C GLY A 152 9.65 -50.04 3.31
N GLU A 153 10.79 -50.58 2.86
CA GLU A 153 11.23 -50.45 1.48
C GLU A 153 10.65 -51.54 0.58
N THR A 154 10.73 -51.34 -0.73
CA THR A 154 10.32 -52.31 -1.75
C THR A 154 11.01 -53.65 -1.54
N VAL A 155 10.21 -54.73 -1.44
CA VAL A 155 10.74 -56.09 -1.30
C VAL A 155 11.04 -56.67 -2.67
N LYS A 156 12.29 -57.03 -2.92
CA LYS A 156 12.73 -57.57 -4.21
C LYS A 156 12.21 -58.98 -4.47
N VAL A 157 12.02 -59.31 -5.74
CA VAL A 157 11.72 -60.66 -6.22
C VAL A 157 12.60 -61.73 -5.54
N GLY A 158 12.01 -62.84 -5.12
CA GLY A 158 12.70 -63.95 -4.45
C GLY A 158 13.12 -63.71 -3.01
N SER A 159 12.90 -62.52 -2.42
CA SER A 159 13.31 -62.23 -1.04
C SER A 159 12.43 -62.92 0.00
N LEU A 160 11.16 -63.19 -0.32
CA LEU A 160 10.25 -63.94 0.53
C LEU A 160 10.35 -65.44 0.24
N CYS A 161 11.14 -66.15 1.03
CA CYS A 161 11.47 -67.56 0.80
C CYS A 161 11.23 -68.48 2.01
N LEU A 162 10.80 -67.95 3.15
CA LEU A 162 10.62 -68.69 4.39
C LEU A 162 9.16 -68.69 4.84
N MET A 163 8.66 -69.85 5.25
CA MET A 163 7.39 -69.98 5.99
C MET A 163 7.71 -70.32 7.45
N PRO A 164 7.58 -69.39 8.41
CA PRO A 164 7.82 -69.67 9.82
C PRO A 164 6.89 -70.76 10.39
N ARG A 165 5.68 -70.89 9.83
CA ARG A 165 4.74 -71.97 10.11
C ARG A 165 4.38 -72.67 8.79
N PRO A 166 5.07 -73.77 8.44
CA PRO A 166 4.83 -74.48 7.19
C PRO A 166 3.40 -75.02 7.10
N ILE A 167 2.83 -74.97 5.89
CA ILE A 167 1.56 -75.62 5.56
C ILE A 167 1.86 -77.04 5.06
N TRP A 168 1.13 -78.03 5.56
CA TRP A 168 1.27 -79.41 5.10
C TRP A 168 0.97 -79.51 3.61
N GLY A 169 1.90 -80.12 2.86
CA GLY A 169 1.76 -80.29 1.42
C GLY A 169 2.26 -79.11 0.57
N VAL A 170 2.77 -78.04 1.17
CA VAL A 170 3.49 -76.97 0.46
C VAL A 170 4.99 -77.06 0.78
N GLU A 171 5.84 -77.05 -0.24
CA GLU A 171 7.29 -77.26 -0.10
C GLU A 171 8.11 -75.98 -0.25
N GLY A 172 7.63 -75.03 -1.05
CA GLY A 172 8.35 -73.81 -1.37
C GLY A 172 7.47 -72.57 -1.37
N ILE A 173 8.11 -71.43 -1.20
CA ILE A 173 7.48 -70.12 -1.28
C ILE A 173 8.43 -69.13 -1.97
N ALA A 174 7.89 -68.32 -2.87
CA ALA A 174 8.66 -67.27 -3.54
C ALA A 174 7.73 -66.15 -4.02
N ASN A 175 8.12 -64.89 -3.81
CA ASN A 175 7.50 -63.78 -4.53
C ASN A 175 8.11 -63.70 -5.94
N ARG A 176 7.26 -63.68 -6.97
CA ARG A 176 7.68 -63.60 -8.39
C ARG A 176 7.81 -62.18 -8.92
N VAL A 177 7.31 -61.21 -8.16
CA VAL A 177 7.31 -59.78 -8.48
C VAL A 177 7.77 -59.02 -7.24
N ASP A 178 8.35 -57.84 -7.45
CA ASP A 178 8.66 -56.90 -6.36
C ASP A 178 7.35 -56.51 -5.63
N LEU A 179 7.38 -56.48 -4.30
CA LEU A 179 6.26 -56.03 -3.49
C LEU A 179 6.44 -54.56 -3.12
N LEU A 180 5.41 -53.76 -3.36
CA LEU A 180 5.47 -52.30 -3.24
C LEU A 180 4.57 -51.81 -2.10
N PRO A 181 4.95 -50.74 -1.38
CA PRO A 181 4.05 -50.09 -0.44
C PRO A 181 2.86 -49.49 -1.19
N ARG A 182 1.65 -49.71 -0.67
CA ARG A 182 0.41 -49.20 -1.26
C ARG A 182 0.35 -47.68 -1.30
N GLN A 183 0.96 -47.04 -0.31
CA GLN A 183 1.06 -45.59 -0.20
C GLN A 183 2.45 -45.24 0.32
N ARG A 184 3.08 -44.26 -0.32
CA ARG A 184 4.35 -43.68 0.15
C ARG A 184 4.09 -42.79 1.37
N GLU A 185 5.04 -42.75 2.28
CA GLU A 185 5.06 -41.72 3.32
C GLU A 185 5.17 -40.32 2.71
N GLU A 186 4.32 -39.41 3.20
CA GLU A 186 4.32 -38.01 2.81
C GLU A 186 5.61 -37.33 3.28
N THR A 187 6.30 -36.67 2.35
CA THR A 187 7.53 -35.93 2.65
C THR A 187 7.24 -34.60 3.35
N ASP A 188 8.24 -34.03 4.02
CA ASP A 188 8.11 -32.73 4.67
C ASP A 188 7.69 -31.61 3.71
N ALA A 189 8.20 -31.64 2.47
CA ALA A 189 7.83 -30.67 1.45
C ALA A 189 6.34 -30.78 1.08
N GLU A 190 5.85 -32.00 0.86
CA GLU A 190 4.44 -32.25 0.52
C GLU A 190 3.51 -31.88 1.69
N LEU A 191 3.87 -32.27 2.91
CA LEU A 191 3.12 -31.92 4.12
C LEU A 191 3.02 -30.40 4.30
N ARG A 192 4.13 -29.70 4.07
CA ARG A 192 4.19 -28.24 4.16
C ARG A 192 3.30 -27.56 3.12
N GLU A 193 3.35 -28.00 1.86
CA GLU A 193 2.46 -27.47 0.83
C GLU A 193 0.99 -27.72 1.17
N ARG A 194 0.65 -28.93 1.64
CA ARG A 194 -0.72 -29.25 2.07
C ARG A 194 -1.17 -28.37 3.24
N ALA A 195 -0.30 -28.09 4.20
CA ALA A 195 -0.59 -27.18 5.31
C ALA A 195 -0.79 -25.74 4.84
N ARG A 196 0.05 -25.23 3.92
CA ARG A 196 -0.13 -23.89 3.32
C ARG A 196 -1.45 -23.79 2.57
N HIS A 197 -1.79 -24.79 1.77
CA HIS A 197 -3.07 -24.83 1.08
C HIS A 197 -4.26 -24.87 2.04
N ALA A 198 -4.16 -25.57 3.17
CA ALA A 198 -5.23 -25.57 4.18
C ALA A 198 -5.41 -24.19 4.82
N LEU A 199 -4.32 -23.48 5.14
CA LEU A 199 -4.35 -22.11 5.63
C LEU A 199 -4.97 -21.14 4.62
N GLN A 200 -4.59 -21.26 3.34
CA GLN A 200 -5.15 -20.45 2.27
C GLN A 200 -6.65 -20.74 2.09
N LYS A 201 -7.05 -22.02 2.10
CA LYS A 201 -8.45 -22.45 2.00
C LYS A 201 -9.32 -21.93 3.13
N ALA A 202 -8.79 -21.87 4.35
CA ALA A 202 -9.52 -21.33 5.51
C ALA A 202 -9.87 -19.83 5.35
N ASN A 203 -9.15 -19.09 4.50
CA ASN A 203 -9.40 -17.68 4.25
C ASN A 203 -10.30 -17.41 3.03
N LEU A 204 -10.64 -18.40 2.20
CA LEU A 204 -11.44 -18.19 0.99
C LEU A 204 -12.88 -17.76 1.33
N GLY A 205 -13.47 -16.96 0.44
CA GLY A 205 -14.85 -16.50 0.57
C GLY A 205 -15.11 -15.34 1.52
N THR A 206 -14.05 -14.75 2.10
CA THR A 206 -14.15 -13.50 2.87
C THR A 206 -13.87 -12.28 1.97
N THR A 207 -14.37 -11.10 2.35
CA THR A 207 -14.05 -9.83 1.67
C THR A 207 -12.54 -9.58 1.64
N ALA A 208 -11.84 -9.86 2.75
CA ALA A 208 -10.39 -9.74 2.86
C ALA A 208 -9.63 -10.65 1.89
N ALA A 209 -10.11 -11.88 1.66
CA ALA A 209 -9.46 -12.77 0.69
C ALA A 209 -9.69 -12.35 -0.76
N ILE A 210 -10.87 -11.81 -1.08
CA ILE A 210 -11.14 -11.22 -2.39
C ILE A 210 -10.22 -10.01 -2.62
N GLU A 211 -10.06 -9.13 -1.62
CA GLU A 211 -9.12 -8.01 -1.69
C GLU A 211 -7.67 -8.50 -1.90
N GLN A 212 -7.24 -9.49 -1.13
CA GLN A 212 -5.89 -10.02 -1.19
C GLN A 212 -5.59 -10.69 -2.54
N ALA A 213 -6.55 -11.41 -3.12
CA ALA A 213 -6.42 -12.04 -4.43
C ALA A 213 -6.13 -11.01 -5.52
N VAL A 214 -6.81 -9.87 -5.46
CA VAL A 214 -6.62 -8.76 -6.39
C VAL A 214 -5.31 -8.03 -6.10
N ARG A 215 -4.95 -7.81 -4.83
CA ARG A 215 -3.66 -7.20 -4.44
C ARG A 215 -2.45 -8.00 -4.89
N ALA A 216 -2.56 -9.34 -4.94
CA ALA A 216 -1.49 -10.22 -5.40
C ALA A 216 -1.12 -10.00 -6.89
N LEU A 217 -2.03 -9.42 -7.68
CA LEU A 217 -1.78 -9.03 -9.09
C LEU A 217 -1.07 -7.67 -9.22
N GLY A 218 -0.70 -7.04 -8.11
CA GLY A 218 -0.04 -5.73 -8.09
C GLY A 218 -0.99 -4.53 -8.03
N ILE A 219 -2.29 -4.76 -7.84
CA ILE A 219 -3.30 -3.69 -7.72
C ILE A 219 -3.34 -3.18 -6.28
N ALA A 220 -3.03 -1.91 -6.04
CA ALA A 220 -2.87 -1.37 -4.69
C ALA A 220 -4.20 -0.99 -4.03
N GLN A 221 -5.13 -0.43 -4.80
CA GLN A 221 -6.44 0.00 -4.31
C GLN A 221 -7.56 -0.94 -4.77
N VAL A 222 -8.19 -1.60 -3.80
CA VAL A 222 -9.31 -2.52 -4.03
C VAL A 222 -10.35 -2.25 -2.96
N ILE A 223 -11.61 -2.14 -3.37
CA ILE A 223 -12.75 -2.05 -2.45
C ILE A 223 -13.71 -3.17 -2.80
N VAL A 224 -14.06 -3.97 -1.79
CA VAL A 224 -15.09 -5.02 -1.91
C VAL A 224 -16.32 -4.56 -1.15
N ARG A 225 -17.48 -4.59 -1.82
CA ARG A 225 -18.77 -4.19 -1.26
C ARG A 225 -19.80 -5.28 -1.46
N GLU A 226 -20.60 -5.51 -0.43
CA GLU A 226 -21.77 -6.37 -0.50
C GLU A 226 -23.00 -5.53 -0.86
N ASP A 227 -23.84 -6.04 -1.78
CA ASP A 227 -25.08 -5.37 -2.12
C ASP A 227 -26.14 -5.66 -1.05
N GLU A 228 -26.44 -4.66 -0.22
CA GLU A 228 -27.43 -4.77 0.88
C GLU A 228 -28.84 -5.10 0.36
N GLN A 229 -29.18 -4.73 -0.88
CA GLN A 229 -30.50 -4.98 -1.45
C GLN A 229 -30.59 -6.33 -2.16
N ARG A 230 -29.46 -6.92 -2.55
CA ARG A 230 -29.39 -8.21 -3.25
C ARG A 230 -28.36 -9.12 -2.58
N PRO A 231 -28.78 -9.86 -1.53
CA PRO A 231 -27.92 -10.83 -0.87
C PRO A 231 -27.29 -11.80 -1.86
N GLY A 232 -25.98 -12.04 -1.71
CA GLY A 232 -25.22 -12.90 -2.61
C GLY A 232 -24.68 -12.20 -3.86
N VAL A 233 -24.78 -10.88 -3.98
CA VAL A 233 -24.05 -10.09 -4.99
C VAL A 233 -22.95 -9.28 -4.31
N VAL A 234 -21.71 -9.44 -4.78
CA VAL A 234 -20.55 -8.69 -4.30
C VAL A 234 -19.99 -7.88 -5.46
N GLU A 235 -19.76 -6.59 -5.24
CA GLU A 235 -19.10 -5.70 -6.19
C GLU A 235 -17.65 -5.47 -5.76
N VAL A 236 -16.72 -5.68 -6.67
CA VAL A 236 -15.28 -5.44 -6.46
C VAL A 236 -14.87 -4.31 -7.37
N VAL A 237 -14.46 -3.19 -6.78
CA VAL A 237 -14.01 -2.00 -7.50
C VAL A 237 -12.50 -1.89 -7.42
N LEU A 238 -11.87 -1.85 -8.58
CA LEU A 238 -10.43 -1.70 -8.74
C LEU A 238 -10.08 -0.22 -8.92
N GLY A 239 -9.23 0.32 -8.04
CA GLY A 239 -8.97 1.76 -7.93
C GLY A 239 -7.76 2.31 -8.68
N ASP A 240 -6.91 1.45 -9.24
CA ASP A 240 -5.68 1.90 -9.88
C ASP A 240 -5.94 2.63 -11.21
N ALA A 241 -5.08 3.61 -11.49
CA ALA A 241 -5.26 4.56 -12.58
C ALA A 241 -5.10 3.94 -13.97
N ASP A 242 -4.43 2.80 -14.12
CA ASP A 242 -4.05 2.20 -15.41
C ASP A 242 -4.34 0.70 -15.44
N ILE A 243 -5.60 0.33 -15.26
CA ILE A 243 -6.03 -1.06 -15.38
C ILE A 243 -6.27 -1.37 -16.87
N SER A 244 -5.38 -2.18 -17.45
CA SER A 244 -5.57 -2.70 -18.80
C SER A 244 -6.74 -3.70 -18.85
N PRO A 245 -7.39 -3.90 -20.02
CA PRO A 245 -8.43 -4.92 -20.18
C PRO A 245 -7.94 -6.31 -19.75
N ASP A 246 -6.70 -6.67 -20.08
CA ASP A 246 -6.09 -7.95 -19.72
C ASP A 246 -5.93 -8.11 -18.20
N LEU A 247 -5.51 -7.04 -17.50
CA LEU A 247 -5.38 -7.06 -16.04
C LEU A 247 -6.76 -7.17 -15.36
N LEU A 248 -7.79 -6.55 -15.95
CA LEU A 248 -9.17 -6.69 -15.47
C LEU A 248 -9.69 -8.13 -15.61
N GLU A 249 -9.39 -8.80 -16.72
CA GLU A 249 -9.72 -10.21 -16.91
C GLU A 249 -8.98 -11.12 -15.93
N GLN A 250 -7.68 -10.88 -15.72
CA GLN A 250 -6.88 -11.60 -14.72
C GLN A 250 -7.42 -11.40 -13.30
N ALA A 251 -7.77 -10.16 -12.93
CA ALA A 251 -8.39 -9.86 -11.64
C ALA A 251 -9.74 -10.57 -11.49
N ASN A 252 -10.56 -10.60 -12.54
CA ASN A 252 -11.81 -11.34 -12.51
C ASN A 252 -11.58 -12.84 -12.30
N ALA A 253 -10.61 -13.45 -13.00
CA ALA A 253 -10.27 -14.87 -12.82
C ALA A 253 -9.79 -15.17 -11.38
N ALA A 254 -8.88 -14.37 -10.84
CA ALA A 254 -8.37 -14.52 -9.47
C ALA A 254 -9.49 -14.40 -8.43
N VAL A 255 -10.43 -13.47 -8.62
CA VAL A 255 -11.60 -13.31 -7.76
C VAL A 255 -12.55 -14.51 -7.86
N GLN A 256 -12.73 -15.10 -9.04
CA GLN A 256 -13.57 -16.30 -9.20
C GLN A 256 -13.00 -17.53 -8.49
N GLU A 257 -11.67 -17.66 -8.38
CA GLU A 257 -11.04 -18.77 -7.64
C GLU A 257 -11.25 -18.67 -6.13
N VAL A 258 -11.34 -17.45 -5.60
CA VAL A 258 -11.50 -17.19 -4.16
C VAL A 258 -12.96 -17.05 -3.73
N ARG A 259 -13.85 -16.82 -4.68
CA ARG A 259 -15.30 -16.67 -4.48
C ARG A 259 -15.93 -17.94 -3.85
N PRO A 260 -16.80 -17.80 -2.85
CA PRO A 260 -17.56 -18.93 -2.33
C PRO A 260 -18.69 -19.31 -3.28
N ALA A 261 -19.05 -20.59 -3.32
CA ALA A 261 -20.14 -21.07 -4.15
C ALA A 261 -21.47 -20.32 -3.83
N GLY A 262 -22.17 -19.88 -4.87
CA GLY A 262 -23.46 -19.18 -4.74
C GLY A 262 -23.41 -17.64 -4.70
N VAL A 263 -22.23 -17.00 -4.54
CA VAL A 263 -22.12 -15.52 -4.43
C VAL A 263 -21.69 -14.87 -5.75
N GLN A 264 -22.57 -14.22 -6.49
CA GLN A 264 -22.19 -13.55 -7.75
C GLN A 264 -21.25 -12.36 -7.50
N VAL A 265 -20.01 -12.45 -8.00
CA VAL A 265 -19.04 -11.35 -7.90
C VAL A 265 -18.96 -10.58 -9.22
N LYS A 266 -19.01 -9.25 -9.15
CA LYS A 266 -18.87 -8.34 -10.29
C LYS A 266 -17.63 -7.48 -10.10
N VAL A 267 -16.59 -7.74 -10.89
CA VAL A 267 -15.35 -6.94 -10.88
C VAL A 267 -15.49 -5.80 -11.89
N ARG A 268 -15.21 -4.57 -11.46
CA ARG A 268 -15.24 -3.37 -12.30
C ARG A 268 -14.05 -2.47 -12.01
N ALA A 269 -13.59 -1.76 -13.03
CA ALA A 269 -12.67 -0.65 -12.84
C ALA A 269 -13.43 0.58 -12.30
N THR A 270 -12.74 1.39 -11.49
CA THR A 270 -13.29 2.66 -10.99
C THR A 270 -13.67 3.60 -12.14
N GLY A 271 -14.81 4.28 -11.99
CA GLY A 271 -15.13 5.45 -12.81
C GLY A 271 -14.11 6.57 -12.55
N ARG A 272 -13.84 7.39 -13.57
CA ARG A 272 -12.90 8.51 -13.48
C ARG A 272 -13.65 9.82 -13.55
N VAL A 273 -13.46 10.65 -12.53
CA VAL A 273 -13.89 12.06 -12.53
C VAL A 273 -12.65 12.90 -12.74
N PHE A 274 -12.56 13.50 -13.92
CA PHE A 274 -11.46 14.39 -14.27
C PHE A 274 -11.67 15.76 -13.65
N LEU A 275 -10.62 16.33 -13.08
CA LEU A 275 -10.67 17.63 -12.43
C LEU A 275 -10.02 18.69 -13.31
N GLN A 276 -10.74 19.78 -13.57
CA GLN A 276 -10.18 21.01 -14.09
C GLN A 276 -10.09 22.04 -12.97
N ILE A 277 -8.91 22.62 -12.79
CA ILE A 277 -8.69 23.72 -11.84
C ILE A 277 -8.35 24.94 -12.67
N ALA A 278 -9.17 25.97 -12.53
CA ALA A 278 -8.86 27.31 -12.97
C ALA A 278 -8.56 28.17 -11.75
N ALA A 279 -7.46 28.90 -11.73
CA ALA A 279 -7.11 29.84 -10.66
C ALA A 279 -6.26 30.99 -11.18
N THR A 280 -6.52 32.19 -10.68
CA THR A 280 -5.65 33.37 -10.85
C THR A 280 -4.89 33.62 -9.56
N LEU A 281 -3.56 33.61 -9.62
CA LEU A 281 -2.64 33.82 -8.50
C LEU A 281 -1.94 35.17 -8.66
N ILE A 282 -1.94 35.99 -7.60
CA ILE A 282 -1.21 37.25 -7.54
C ILE A 282 0.15 36.98 -6.88
N LEU A 283 1.23 37.26 -7.60
CA LEU A 283 2.60 37.08 -7.11
C LEU A 283 3.04 38.27 -6.25
N GLY A 284 3.97 38.06 -5.32
CA GLY A 284 4.53 39.13 -4.49
C GLY A 284 5.47 40.07 -5.24
N GLU A 285 6.10 39.59 -6.30
CA GLU A 285 6.98 40.35 -7.19
C GLU A 285 6.72 39.97 -8.65
N ASP A 286 7.09 40.84 -9.59
CA ASP A 286 7.06 40.49 -11.01
C ASP A 286 8.29 39.63 -11.37
N PHE A 287 8.11 38.31 -11.23
CA PHE A 287 9.17 37.36 -11.54
C PHE A 287 9.37 37.16 -13.06
N PRO A 288 10.59 36.82 -13.50
CA PRO A 288 10.83 36.39 -14.88
C PRO A 288 9.97 35.18 -15.30
N GLU A 289 9.65 35.08 -16.59
CA GLU A 289 8.80 34.01 -17.13
C GLU A 289 9.32 32.59 -16.83
N GLU A 290 10.65 32.40 -16.74
CA GLU A 290 11.25 31.13 -16.33
C GLU A 290 10.84 30.70 -14.92
N ARG A 291 10.84 31.65 -13.99
CA ARG A 291 10.46 31.41 -12.60
C ARG A 291 8.95 31.23 -12.44
N LYS A 292 8.14 31.99 -13.18
CA LYS A 292 6.68 31.76 -13.28
C LYS A 292 6.36 30.34 -13.76
N ASN A 293 7.11 29.83 -14.75
CA ASN A 293 6.96 28.45 -15.22
C ASN A 293 7.41 27.40 -14.19
N ALA A 294 8.46 27.67 -13.42
CA ALA A 294 8.91 26.79 -12.34
C ALA A 294 7.84 26.69 -11.23
N ILE A 295 7.27 27.81 -10.81
CA ILE A 295 6.16 27.88 -9.85
C ILE A 295 4.97 27.08 -10.36
N ARG A 296 4.57 27.30 -11.62
CA ARG A 296 3.48 26.53 -12.25
C ARG A 296 3.73 25.02 -12.19
N LYS A 297 4.93 24.56 -12.56
CA LYS A 297 5.28 23.13 -12.51
C LYS A 297 5.25 22.57 -11.08
N GLY A 298 5.74 23.32 -10.09
CA GLY A 298 5.72 22.93 -8.69
C GLY A 298 4.29 22.71 -8.17
N ILE A 299 3.41 23.68 -8.44
CA ILE A 299 1.98 23.58 -8.08
C ILE A 299 1.31 22.39 -8.76
N ILE A 300 1.58 22.16 -10.05
CA ILE A 300 1.03 21.02 -10.79
C ILE A 300 1.45 19.71 -10.11
N GLN A 301 2.73 19.55 -9.76
CA GLN A 301 3.24 18.34 -9.14
C GLN A 301 2.61 18.11 -7.76
N GLU A 302 2.46 19.15 -6.96
CA GLU A 302 1.88 19.05 -5.62
C GLU A 302 0.39 18.69 -5.68
N LEU A 303 -0.36 19.27 -6.64
CA LEU A 303 -1.74 18.90 -6.91
C LEU A 303 -1.88 17.47 -7.44
N GLN A 304 -0.97 17.02 -8.31
CA GLN A 304 -0.93 15.63 -8.77
C GLN A 304 -0.67 14.66 -7.62
N ASN A 305 0.26 14.99 -6.72
CA ASN A 305 0.54 14.17 -5.54
C ASN A 305 -0.66 14.10 -4.60
N TYR A 306 -1.31 15.24 -4.35
CA TYR A 306 -2.51 15.30 -3.52
C TYR A 306 -3.65 14.45 -4.10
N VAL A 307 -4.02 14.67 -5.37
CA VAL A 307 -5.09 13.91 -6.03
C VAL A 307 -4.71 12.42 -6.17
N GLY A 308 -3.44 12.12 -6.41
CA GLY A 308 -2.91 10.75 -6.44
C GLY A 308 -3.02 10.03 -5.10
N SER A 309 -2.93 10.74 -3.98
CA SER A 309 -3.07 10.17 -2.63
C SER A 309 -4.51 9.84 -2.22
N LEU A 310 -5.50 10.37 -2.95
CA LEU A 310 -6.91 10.15 -2.62
C LEU A 310 -7.34 8.71 -2.89
N GLN A 311 -8.18 8.18 -1.99
CA GLN A 311 -8.80 6.87 -2.14
C GLN A 311 -10.08 6.95 -2.99
N ILE A 312 -10.57 5.80 -3.45
CA ILE A 312 -11.86 5.68 -4.17
C ILE A 312 -12.99 6.23 -3.28
N GLY A 313 -13.86 7.07 -3.85
CA GLY A 313 -14.96 7.71 -3.14
C GLY A 313 -14.54 8.81 -2.14
N GLU A 314 -13.26 9.14 -2.05
CA GLU A 314 -12.80 10.26 -1.22
C GLU A 314 -13.09 11.60 -1.91
N ARG A 315 -13.70 12.52 -1.17
CA ARG A 315 -14.08 13.85 -1.67
C ARG A 315 -12.86 14.74 -1.88
N VAL A 316 -12.88 15.55 -2.94
CA VAL A 316 -11.84 16.57 -3.17
C VAL A 316 -12.25 17.85 -2.46
N ARG A 317 -11.51 18.19 -1.40
CA ARG A 317 -11.78 19.38 -0.59
C ARG A 317 -11.18 20.63 -1.21
N TRP A 318 -12.01 21.65 -1.47
CA TRP A 318 -11.55 22.93 -2.00
C TRP A 318 -10.54 23.60 -1.07
N ALA A 319 -10.76 23.55 0.25
CA ALA A 319 -9.85 24.15 1.23
C ALA A 319 -8.41 23.60 1.17
N LYS A 320 -8.24 22.32 0.82
CA LYS A 320 -6.91 21.73 0.63
C LYS A 320 -6.30 22.15 -0.69
N VAL A 321 -7.10 22.22 -1.75
CA VAL A 321 -6.66 22.71 -3.07
C VAL A 321 -6.23 24.18 -2.98
N SER A 322 -7.01 25.04 -2.30
CA SER A 322 -6.67 26.45 -2.10
C SER A 322 -5.42 26.63 -1.23
N ALA A 323 -5.21 25.78 -0.22
CA ALA A 323 -3.99 25.77 0.57
C ALA A 323 -2.75 25.43 -0.28
N ILE A 324 -2.84 24.44 -1.17
CA ILE A 324 -1.75 24.08 -2.10
C ILE A 324 -1.47 25.24 -3.06
N LEU A 325 -2.51 25.91 -3.56
CA LEU A 325 -2.37 27.07 -4.44
C LEU A 325 -1.68 28.27 -3.74
N ASN A 326 -1.87 28.41 -2.43
CA ASN A 326 -1.23 29.44 -1.59
C ASN A 326 0.08 29.01 -0.92
N SER A 327 0.50 27.76 -1.09
CA SER A 327 1.69 27.18 -0.47
C SER A 327 3.01 27.86 -0.89
N PRO A 328 3.20 28.24 -2.18
CA PRO A 328 4.45 28.88 -2.60
C PRO A 328 4.63 30.25 -1.94
N VAL A 329 5.81 30.50 -1.34
CA VAL A 329 6.20 31.80 -0.74
C VAL A 329 6.06 32.98 -1.71
N ASP A 330 6.15 32.71 -3.01
CA ASP A 330 6.09 33.68 -4.09
C ASP A 330 4.64 34.17 -4.40
N VAL A 331 3.60 33.56 -3.82
CA VAL A 331 2.17 33.93 -4.00
C VAL A 331 1.68 34.78 -2.83
N SER A 332 1.21 35.99 -3.12
CA SER A 332 0.66 36.91 -2.10
C SER A 332 -0.82 36.66 -1.85
N GLU A 333 -1.63 36.56 -2.90
CA GLU A 333 -3.08 36.41 -2.79
C GLU A 333 -3.65 35.51 -3.89
N LEU A 334 -4.63 34.69 -3.51
CA LEU A 334 -5.50 33.97 -4.44
C LEU A 334 -6.79 34.77 -4.64
N CYS A 335 -7.10 35.12 -5.89
CA CYS A 335 -8.32 35.86 -6.21
C CYS A 335 -9.57 35.07 -5.75
N PRO A 336 -10.45 35.67 -4.92
CA PRO A 336 -11.61 34.97 -4.40
C PRO A 336 -12.64 34.62 -5.49
N LEU A 337 -13.37 33.53 -5.25
CA LEU A 337 -14.40 32.95 -6.13
C LEU A 337 -15.45 33.96 -6.66
N THR A 338 -15.68 35.07 -5.94
CA THR A 338 -16.71 36.07 -6.23
C THR A 338 -16.54 36.80 -7.55
N ALA A 339 -15.38 36.67 -8.20
CA ALA A 339 -15.09 37.29 -9.49
C ALA A 339 -14.97 36.27 -10.65
N GLY A 340 -15.24 34.98 -10.41
CA GLY A 340 -15.24 33.94 -11.46
C GLY A 340 -13.86 33.36 -11.82
N PHE A 341 -12.84 33.62 -10.99
CA PHE A 341 -11.43 33.36 -11.33
C PHE A 341 -10.78 32.14 -10.66
N ALA A 342 -11.44 31.50 -9.69
CA ALA A 342 -10.96 30.26 -9.08
C ALA A 342 -12.09 29.22 -9.03
N VAL A 343 -12.08 28.23 -9.93
CA VAL A 343 -13.16 27.24 -10.04
C VAL A 343 -12.56 25.84 -10.15
N LEU A 344 -13.10 24.93 -9.34
CA LEU A 344 -12.85 23.50 -9.40
C LEU A 344 -14.04 22.85 -10.12
N LEU A 345 -13.81 22.33 -11.33
CA LEU A 345 -14.86 21.74 -12.18
C LEU A 345 -14.63 20.23 -12.36
N PRO A 346 -15.63 19.39 -12.03
CA PRO A 346 -15.60 17.96 -12.32
C PRO A 346 -16.10 17.67 -13.75
N PHE A 347 -15.38 16.82 -14.45
CA PHE A 347 -15.77 16.26 -15.74
C PHE A 347 -15.82 14.74 -15.66
N SER A 348 -16.77 14.11 -16.35
CA SER A 348 -16.89 12.66 -16.45
C SER A 348 -16.86 12.24 -17.92
N GLY A 349 -16.31 11.06 -18.22
CA GLY A 349 -16.26 10.55 -19.60
C GLY A 349 -14.93 9.90 -19.96
N ARG A 350 -14.67 9.77 -21.25
CA ARG A 350 -13.39 9.28 -21.79
C ARG A 350 -12.50 10.47 -22.15
N PRO A 351 -11.16 10.33 -22.09
CA PRO A 351 -10.26 11.35 -22.62
C PRO A 351 -10.63 11.69 -24.07
N GLY A 352 -11.06 12.93 -24.33
CA GLY A 352 -11.53 13.41 -25.65
C GLY A 352 -13.03 13.69 -25.76
N GLU A 353 -13.87 13.04 -24.94
CA GLU A 353 -15.32 13.26 -24.84
C GLU A 353 -15.71 13.47 -23.38
N LEU A 354 -15.22 14.58 -22.81
CA LEU A 354 -15.46 14.94 -21.42
C LEU A 354 -16.74 15.76 -21.32
N LEU A 355 -17.66 15.33 -20.46
CA LEU A 355 -18.92 16.02 -20.17
C LEU A 355 -18.84 16.66 -18.79
N ASP A 356 -19.36 17.88 -18.68
CA ASP A 356 -19.45 18.59 -17.41
C ASP A 356 -20.32 17.79 -16.42
N ALA A 357 -19.73 17.45 -15.28
CA ALA A 357 -20.34 16.66 -14.21
C ALA A 357 -20.67 17.52 -12.97
N SER A 358 -20.62 18.85 -13.10
CA SER A 358 -20.86 19.78 -11.99
C SER A 358 -22.23 19.57 -11.35
N ALA A 359 -23.27 19.27 -12.14
CA ALA A 359 -24.62 19.05 -11.63
C ALA A 359 -24.75 17.88 -10.65
N SER A 360 -23.87 16.87 -10.76
CA SER A 360 -23.90 15.65 -9.93
C SER A 360 -22.81 15.61 -8.85
N HIS A 361 -21.68 16.29 -9.06
CA HIS A 361 -20.49 16.14 -8.20
C HIS A 361 -20.11 17.43 -7.45
N LEU A 362 -20.53 18.62 -7.92
CA LEU A 362 -20.20 19.87 -7.24
C LEU A 362 -21.10 20.06 -6.01
N LEU A 363 -20.48 20.23 -4.85
CA LEU A 363 -21.17 20.46 -3.58
C LEU A 363 -21.34 21.96 -3.31
N ARG A 364 -22.33 22.31 -2.48
CA ARG A 364 -22.64 23.71 -2.13
C ARG A 364 -21.50 24.47 -1.46
N ASN A 365 -20.56 23.75 -0.85
CA ASN A 365 -19.37 24.30 -0.19
C ASN A 365 -18.16 24.44 -1.14
N GLY A 366 -18.32 24.14 -2.44
CA GLY A 366 -17.23 24.18 -3.43
C GLY A 366 -16.37 22.91 -3.48
N ASP A 367 -16.64 21.92 -2.63
CA ASP A 367 -15.99 20.61 -2.73
C ASP A 367 -16.54 19.80 -3.91
N ILE A 368 -15.74 18.86 -4.40
CA ILE A 368 -16.21 17.84 -5.35
C ILE A 368 -16.47 16.55 -4.59
N GLY A 369 -17.74 16.14 -4.56
CA GLY A 369 -18.14 14.80 -4.16
C GLY A 369 -17.74 13.81 -5.24
N ILE A 370 -17.15 12.69 -4.83
CA ILE A 370 -16.79 11.58 -5.72
C ILE A 370 -17.69 10.39 -5.37
N GLY A 371 -18.27 9.73 -6.37
CA GLY A 371 -19.11 8.56 -6.16
C GLY A 371 -18.36 7.40 -5.53
N ALA A 372 -19.10 6.49 -4.89
CA ALA A 372 -18.52 5.34 -4.16
C ALA A 372 -17.66 4.39 -5.03
N ASN A 373 -17.88 4.40 -6.35
CA ASN A 373 -17.17 3.58 -7.33
C ASN A 373 -16.35 4.44 -8.29
N GLU A 374 -16.04 5.67 -7.90
CA GLU A 374 -15.33 6.65 -8.71
C GLU A 374 -14.08 7.16 -8.00
N ARG A 375 -13.16 7.70 -8.81
CA ARG A 375 -11.93 8.30 -8.32
C ARG A 375 -11.68 9.62 -9.03
N ALA A 376 -11.21 10.60 -8.26
CA ALA A 376 -10.71 11.86 -8.78
C ALA A 376 -9.39 11.64 -9.54
N VAL A 377 -9.30 12.15 -10.76
CA VAL A 377 -8.10 12.06 -11.59
C VAL A 377 -7.73 13.46 -12.08
N LEU A 378 -6.48 13.84 -11.90
CA LEU A 378 -5.93 15.08 -12.45
C LEU A 378 -5.03 14.73 -13.64
N ASN A 379 -5.57 14.86 -14.86
CA ASN A 379 -4.84 14.59 -16.08
C ASN A 379 -4.52 15.90 -16.81
N VAL A 380 -3.30 16.38 -16.62
CA VAL A 380 -2.81 17.65 -17.19
C VAL A 380 -2.71 17.61 -18.73
N ALA A 381 -2.57 16.42 -19.33
CA ALA A 381 -2.48 16.26 -20.78
C ALA A 381 -3.86 16.34 -21.46
N ALA A 382 -4.91 15.85 -20.80
CA ALA A 382 -6.28 15.88 -21.32
C ALA A 382 -7.03 17.17 -20.93
N LEU A 383 -6.81 17.66 -19.71
CA LEU A 383 -7.38 18.89 -19.17
C LEU A 383 -6.26 19.72 -18.52
N PRO A 384 -5.67 20.68 -19.24
CA PRO A 384 -4.62 21.52 -18.68
C PRO A 384 -5.19 22.41 -17.58
N LEU A 385 -4.37 22.63 -16.56
CA LEU A 385 -4.68 23.54 -15.46
C LEU A 385 -4.62 24.98 -15.98
N LEU A 386 -5.69 25.74 -15.75
CA LEU A 386 -5.79 27.14 -16.17
C LEU A 386 -5.27 28.03 -15.03
N LEU A 387 -3.95 28.10 -14.91
CA LEU A 387 -3.26 28.93 -13.91
C LEU A 387 -2.77 30.23 -14.54
N ASN A 388 -3.46 31.33 -14.21
CA ASN A 388 -3.04 32.67 -14.59
C ASN A 388 -2.19 33.27 -13.46
N LEU A 389 -0.93 33.62 -13.76
CA LEU A 389 0.01 34.20 -12.80
C LEU A 389 0.13 35.68 -13.10
N GLU A 390 -0.41 36.50 -12.22
CA GLU A 390 -0.42 37.95 -12.40
C GLU A 390 0.57 38.65 -11.46
N PRO A 391 1.18 39.76 -11.89
CA PRO A 391 2.09 40.53 -11.03
C PRO A 391 1.36 41.16 -9.83
N PRO A 392 2.11 41.58 -8.79
CA PRO A 392 1.54 42.16 -7.57
C PRO A 392 0.64 43.36 -7.87
N THR A 393 -0.38 43.55 -7.03
CA THR A 393 -1.08 44.84 -6.94
C THR A 393 -0.21 45.81 -6.17
N LEU A 394 -0.02 47.00 -6.72
CA LEU A 394 0.82 48.03 -6.11
C LEU A 394 -0.06 48.98 -5.29
N ASP A 395 0.28 49.20 -4.03
CA ASP A 395 -0.49 50.11 -3.18
C ASP A 395 -0.16 51.57 -3.51
N VAL A 396 -1.18 52.40 -3.60
CA VAL A 396 -1.05 53.84 -3.80
C VAL A 396 -1.79 54.54 -2.67
N TRP A 397 -1.05 55.25 -1.83
CA TRP A 397 -1.60 55.90 -0.64
C TRP A 397 -2.07 57.31 -0.97
N VAL A 398 -3.30 57.65 -0.58
CA VAL A 398 -3.84 59.01 -0.71
C VAL A 398 -3.86 59.66 0.67
N ASP A 399 -2.87 60.50 0.93
CA ASP A 399 -2.84 61.38 2.10
C ASP A 399 -3.65 62.65 1.82
N VAL A 400 -4.39 63.12 2.82
CA VAL A 400 -5.23 64.31 2.71
C VAL A 400 -4.75 65.34 3.72
N SER A 401 -4.44 66.55 3.26
CA SER A 401 -4.20 67.69 4.15
C SER A 401 -5.23 68.78 3.90
N ALA A 402 -5.96 69.19 4.95
CA ALA A 402 -7.07 70.12 4.82
C ALA A 402 -6.94 71.31 5.77
N THR A 403 -7.25 72.51 5.27
CA THR A 403 -7.29 73.77 6.03
C THR A 403 -8.72 74.25 6.22
N LEU A 404 -9.10 74.51 7.48
CA LEU A 404 -10.45 74.95 7.84
C LEU A 404 -10.65 76.44 7.56
N ALA A 405 -11.87 76.83 7.17
CA ALA A 405 -12.24 78.25 7.12
C ALA A 405 -12.39 78.81 8.55
N GLN A 406 -11.97 80.05 8.79
CA GLN A 406 -12.03 80.68 10.11
C GLN A 406 -13.46 80.63 10.68
N GLY A 407 -13.61 80.01 11.85
CA GLY A 407 -14.88 79.94 12.59
C GLY A 407 -15.71 78.65 12.39
N GLN A 408 -15.20 77.63 11.70
CA GLN A 408 -15.89 76.34 11.54
C GLN A 408 -15.31 75.22 12.43
N SER A 409 -16.18 74.30 12.87
CA SER A 409 -15.80 73.12 13.67
C SER A 409 -15.21 72.04 12.78
N ARG A 410 -14.24 71.27 13.31
CA ARG A 410 -13.67 70.10 12.64
C ARG A 410 -14.79 69.10 12.30
N PRO A 411 -14.89 68.63 11.03
CA PRO A 411 -15.83 67.59 10.67
C PRO A 411 -15.40 66.22 11.20
N ASP A 412 -16.33 65.24 11.23
CA ASP A 412 -16.08 63.88 11.72
C ASP A 412 -15.13 63.12 10.79
N GLU A 413 -13.91 62.87 11.26
CA GLU A 413 -12.84 62.19 10.53
C GLU A 413 -13.24 60.76 10.11
N SER A 414 -14.02 60.06 10.93
CA SER A 414 -14.41 58.67 10.67
C SER A 414 -15.40 58.55 9.51
N SER A 415 -16.35 59.50 9.42
CA SER A 415 -17.30 59.58 8.31
C SER A 415 -16.59 59.96 7.01
N ILE A 416 -15.66 60.92 7.05
CA ILE A 416 -14.89 61.33 5.87
C ILE A 416 -14.00 60.19 5.38
N ARG A 417 -13.31 59.50 6.29
CA ARG A 417 -12.48 58.33 5.96
C ARG A 417 -13.30 57.24 5.27
N ASN A 418 -14.49 56.92 5.78
CA ASN A 418 -15.35 55.91 5.17
C ASN A 418 -15.88 56.34 3.79
N SER A 419 -16.33 57.59 3.64
CA SER A 419 -16.81 58.10 2.35
C SER A 419 -15.71 58.18 1.29
N LEU A 420 -14.50 58.59 1.68
CA LEU A 420 -13.33 58.57 0.79
C LEU A 420 -12.93 57.13 0.45
N GLN A 421 -12.88 56.22 1.43
CA GLN A 421 -12.58 54.80 1.18
C GLN A 421 -13.56 54.18 0.18
N VAL A 422 -14.86 54.46 0.31
CA VAL A 422 -15.90 53.99 -0.63
C VAL A 422 -15.67 54.55 -2.05
N LEU A 423 -15.27 55.81 -2.17
CA LEU A 423 -14.96 56.42 -3.47
C LEU A 423 -13.67 55.82 -4.07
N LEU A 424 -12.62 55.65 -3.27
CA LEU A 424 -11.36 55.03 -3.69
C LEU A 424 -11.58 53.58 -4.14
N ASP A 425 -12.42 52.81 -3.43
CA ASP A 425 -12.80 51.44 -3.82
C ASP A 425 -13.63 51.39 -5.13
N THR A 426 -14.27 52.51 -5.51
CA THR A 426 -15.00 52.67 -6.77
C THR A 426 -14.05 52.97 -7.94
N ILE A 427 -12.92 53.61 -7.69
CA ILE A 427 -11.89 53.92 -8.69
C ILE A 427 -10.98 52.70 -8.85
N LYS A 428 -11.34 51.81 -9.78
CA LYS A 428 -10.51 50.64 -10.12
C LYS A 428 -9.61 50.94 -11.32
N PRO A 429 -8.32 50.57 -11.29
CA PRO A 429 -7.45 50.69 -12.45
C PRO A 429 -7.98 49.79 -13.57
N LYS A 430 -8.13 50.34 -14.79
CA LYS A 430 -8.48 49.54 -15.97
C LYS A 430 -7.35 48.56 -16.32
N GLN A 431 -7.73 47.37 -16.80
CA GLN A 431 -6.77 46.31 -17.13
C GLN A 431 -5.96 46.66 -18.39
N LYS A 432 -4.79 46.01 -18.55
CA LYS A 432 -3.87 46.23 -19.67
C LYS A 432 -4.56 45.96 -21.01
N GLY A 433 -4.95 47.01 -21.74
CA GLY A 433 -5.64 46.91 -23.04
C GLY A 433 -6.79 47.90 -23.27
N ASP A 434 -7.26 48.61 -22.23
CA ASP A 434 -8.28 49.66 -22.40
C ASP A 434 -7.70 50.95 -23.00
N PRO A 435 -8.45 51.66 -23.88
CA PRO A 435 -7.93 52.76 -24.68
C PRO A 435 -7.69 54.08 -23.92
N GLU A 436 -8.16 54.20 -22.68
CA GLU A 436 -8.04 55.44 -21.89
C GLU A 436 -7.53 55.16 -20.46
N PRO A 437 -6.52 55.92 -19.96
CA PRO A 437 -5.97 55.75 -18.62
C PRO A 437 -7.01 56.11 -17.54
N THR A 438 -6.92 55.46 -16.38
CA THR A 438 -7.79 55.80 -15.24
C THR A 438 -7.22 57.02 -14.53
N LEU A 439 -7.91 58.15 -14.67
CA LEU A 439 -7.50 59.43 -14.09
C LEU A 439 -8.15 59.65 -12.72
N VAL A 440 -7.32 59.92 -11.71
CA VAL A 440 -7.74 60.46 -10.42
C VAL A 440 -7.63 61.97 -10.50
N THR A 441 -8.77 62.65 -10.56
CA THR A 441 -8.82 64.12 -10.63
C THR A 441 -9.09 64.72 -9.26
N TYR A 442 -8.53 65.90 -9.01
CA TYR A 442 -8.78 66.68 -7.79
C TYR A 442 -10.29 66.88 -7.54
N GLU A 443 -11.07 67.18 -8.60
CA GLU A 443 -12.51 67.44 -8.49
C GLU A 443 -13.30 66.25 -7.93
N LYS A 444 -13.02 65.02 -8.38
CA LYS A 444 -13.71 63.80 -7.89
C LYS A 444 -13.42 63.52 -6.43
N LEU A 445 -12.21 63.83 -5.96
CA LEU A 445 -11.82 63.67 -4.56
C LEU A 445 -12.38 64.80 -3.69
N ALA A 446 -12.43 66.02 -4.22
CA ALA A 446 -12.96 67.20 -3.54
C ALA A 446 -14.50 67.17 -3.42
N GLU A 447 -15.23 66.53 -4.35
CA GLU A 447 -16.70 66.37 -4.26
C GLU A 447 -17.16 65.67 -2.98
N VAL A 448 -16.36 64.72 -2.48
CA VAL A 448 -16.65 63.97 -1.24
C VAL A 448 -16.45 64.83 0.01
N LEU A 449 -15.57 65.84 -0.09
CA LEU A 449 -15.26 66.77 0.98
C LEU A 449 -16.16 68.01 0.81
N GLY A 450 -17.29 68.04 1.50
CA GLY A 450 -18.27 69.13 1.41
C GLY A 450 -17.68 70.55 1.58
N GLN A 451 -18.46 71.57 1.21
CA GLN A 451 -18.09 73.00 1.03
C GLN A 451 -17.50 73.76 2.25
N SER A 452 -17.04 73.08 3.30
CA SER A 452 -16.58 73.63 4.57
C SER A 452 -15.06 73.86 4.65
N LEU A 453 -14.31 73.59 3.57
CA LEU A 453 -12.84 73.62 3.56
C LEU A 453 -12.32 74.80 2.73
N LYS A 454 -11.32 75.52 3.27
CA LYS A 454 -10.70 76.68 2.60
C LYS A 454 -9.67 76.25 1.57
N GLN A 455 -8.93 75.17 1.85
CA GLN A 455 -7.97 74.56 0.95
C GLN A 455 -7.82 73.08 1.32
N VAL A 456 -7.83 72.20 0.32
CA VAL A 456 -7.55 70.77 0.46
C VAL A 456 -6.41 70.44 -0.48
N ASN A 457 -5.40 69.73 0.02
CA ASN A 457 -4.33 69.20 -0.81
C ASN A 457 -4.32 67.68 -0.65
N PHE A 458 -4.37 66.97 -1.77
CA PHE A 458 -4.21 65.52 -1.79
C PHE A 458 -2.79 65.18 -2.18
N ARG A 459 -2.16 64.26 -1.46
CA ARG A 459 -0.85 63.72 -1.80
C ARG A 459 -1.00 62.24 -2.09
N ILE A 460 -0.80 61.89 -3.36
CA ILE A 460 -0.86 60.50 -3.83
C ILE A 460 0.57 59.96 -3.84
N VAL A 461 0.83 58.87 -3.13
CA VAL A 461 2.15 58.25 -2.99
C VAL A 461 2.12 56.85 -3.58
N HIS A 462 2.85 56.65 -4.68
CA HIS A 462 2.98 55.35 -5.33
C HIS A 462 4.05 54.50 -4.64
N SER A 463 3.69 53.31 -4.16
CA SER A 463 4.61 52.40 -3.45
C SER A 463 5.78 51.90 -4.30
N GLN A 464 5.61 51.81 -5.62
CA GLN A 464 6.63 51.28 -6.52
C GLN A 464 7.86 52.19 -6.64
N ASP A 465 7.64 53.49 -6.75
CA ASP A 465 8.70 54.47 -7.08
C ASP A 465 8.91 55.53 -5.99
N ASN A 466 8.12 55.51 -4.90
CA ASN A 466 8.02 56.58 -3.89
C ASN A 466 7.71 57.97 -4.50
N LEU A 467 7.13 58.00 -5.70
CA LEU A 467 6.69 59.24 -6.33
C LEU A 467 5.46 59.76 -5.59
N ALA A 468 5.57 61.00 -5.11
CA ALA A 468 4.49 61.72 -4.46
C ALA A 468 3.95 62.80 -5.41
N VAL A 469 2.73 62.62 -5.90
CA VAL A 469 2.01 63.61 -6.72
C VAL A 469 1.10 64.42 -5.81
N ALA A 470 1.28 65.75 -5.79
CA ALA A 470 0.43 66.66 -5.03
C ALA A 470 -0.66 67.23 -5.95
N LEU A 471 -1.92 66.97 -5.64
CA LEU A 471 -3.09 67.56 -6.30
C LEU A 471 -3.61 68.71 -5.43
N ASN A 472 -3.38 69.94 -5.88
CA ASN A 472 -3.69 71.17 -5.15
C ASN A 472 -4.73 72.05 -5.87
N GLN A 473 -4.94 71.83 -7.17
CA GLN A 473 -5.82 72.64 -8.04
C GLN A 473 -6.78 71.77 -8.86
N ALA A 474 -7.88 72.36 -9.34
CA ALA A 474 -8.96 71.65 -10.04
C ALA A 474 -8.51 70.89 -11.31
N ASN A 475 -7.45 71.36 -11.98
CA ASN A 475 -6.91 70.71 -13.18
C ASN A 475 -5.83 69.66 -12.88
N ASP A 476 -5.46 69.48 -11.61
CA ASP A 476 -4.46 68.48 -11.24
C ASP A 476 -5.10 67.09 -11.33
N SER A 477 -4.40 66.20 -12.03
CA SER A 477 -4.79 64.81 -12.15
C SER A 477 -3.57 63.91 -12.06
N ASP A 478 -3.82 62.71 -11.56
CA ASP A 478 -2.83 61.67 -11.53
C ASP A 478 -3.30 60.45 -12.35
N ILE A 479 -2.34 59.75 -12.94
CA ILE A 479 -2.60 58.60 -13.80
C ILE A 479 -2.30 57.35 -12.99
N LEU A 480 -3.34 56.58 -12.69
CA LEU A 480 -3.15 55.26 -12.11
C LEU A 480 -2.56 54.31 -13.15
N ARG A 481 -1.44 53.70 -12.78
CA ARG A 481 -0.82 52.62 -13.57
C ARG A 481 -1.68 51.36 -13.47
N PRO A 482 -1.56 50.43 -14.45
CA PRO A 482 -2.28 49.17 -14.40
C PRO A 482 -1.97 48.41 -13.10
N ARG A 483 -3.03 47.95 -12.40
CA ARG A 483 -2.96 47.18 -11.13
C ARG A 483 -2.51 47.97 -9.89
N GLU A 484 -2.62 49.31 -9.91
CA GLU A 484 -2.48 50.13 -8.70
C GLU A 484 -3.79 50.19 -7.91
N ARG A 485 -3.73 49.89 -6.60
CA ARG A 485 -4.86 49.99 -5.69
C ARG A 485 -4.73 51.25 -4.85
N LEU A 486 -5.73 52.12 -4.92
CA LEU A 486 -5.83 53.27 -4.04
C LEU A 486 -6.21 52.84 -2.62
N LEU A 487 -5.38 53.21 -1.65
CA LEU A 487 -5.63 53.06 -0.23
C LEU A 487 -5.64 54.43 0.43
N MET A 488 -6.49 54.57 1.45
CA MET A 488 -6.58 55.80 2.22
C MET A 488 -5.39 55.91 3.18
N GLY A 489 -4.63 57.00 3.05
CA GLY A 489 -3.50 57.33 3.91
C GLY A 489 -3.90 58.19 5.11
N ASN A 490 -3.00 59.04 5.57
CA ASN A 490 -3.25 59.89 6.73
C ASN A 490 -4.11 61.12 6.38
N ILE A 491 -4.96 61.55 7.32
CA ILE A 491 -5.65 62.86 7.24
C ILE A 491 -4.98 63.81 8.22
N GLU A 492 -4.38 64.87 7.71
CA GLU A 492 -3.79 65.94 8.51
C GLU A 492 -4.63 67.22 8.43
N TRP A 493 -4.96 67.79 9.58
CA TRP A 493 -5.69 69.05 9.68
C TRP A 493 -4.72 70.20 10.00
N VAL A 494 -4.53 71.11 9.05
CA VAL A 494 -3.70 72.30 9.21
C VAL A 494 -4.61 73.45 9.67
N ASN A 495 -4.31 74.04 10.83
CA ASN A 495 -5.09 75.15 11.42
C ASN A 495 -4.79 76.50 10.78
#